data_AF-X1EY53-F1
#
_entry.id   AF-X1EY53-F1
#
_cell.length_a   1.000
_cell.length_b   1.000
_cell.length_c   1.000
_cell.angle_alpha   90.00
_cell.angle_beta   90.00
_cell.angle_gamma   90.00
#
_symmetry.space_group_name_H-M   'P 1'
#
loop_
_entity.id
_entity.type
_entity.pdbx_description
1 polymer ?
#
loop_
_entity_poly.entity_id
_entity_poly.type
_entity_poly.pdbx_seq_one_letter_code
_entity_poly.pdbx_strand_id
1 'polypeptide(L)'
;MPHLVLIELYKRGIDALPTPTFWGFDIFTMNGIKIEVKISNKGKVRGGTGYISERFSFRTSNAELELLDFLVLVLNTHKGYLFYVIPKESIDCKTIAFNPFSQQKSKYKVFLNRWDLLQE
;
A
#
# COMPACT_ATOMS: atom_id res chain seq x y z
N MET A 1 3.27 -6.57 -10.06
CA MET A 1 3.96 -5.37 -10.59
C MET A 1 4.37 -4.42 -9.46
N PRO A 2 5.25 -4.81 -8.52
CA PRO A 2 5.68 -3.94 -7.40
C PRO A 2 6.46 -2.70 -7.87
N HIS A 3 7.04 -2.79 -9.08
CA HIS A 3 7.78 -1.71 -9.73
C HIS A 3 7.00 -0.41 -9.91
N LEU A 4 5.65 -0.42 -9.90
CA LEU A 4 4.86 0.82 -9.97
C LEU A 4 5.12 1.72 -8.76
N VAL A 5 5.32 1.14 -7.58
CA VAL A 5 5.68 1.90 -6.38
C VAL A 5 7.10 2.42 -6.48
N LEU A 6 8.06 1.62 -6.94
CA LEU A 6 9.43 2.10 -7.20
C LEU A 6 9.47 3.28 -8.17
N ILE A 7 8.70 3.22 -9.26
CA ILE A 7 8.60 4.32 -10.23
C ILE A 7 8.09 5.59 -9.53
N GLU A 8 7.06 5.49 -8.70
CA GLU A 8 6.52 6.64 -7.97
C GLU A 8 7.50 7.20 -6.93
N LEU A 9 8.26 6.34 -6.26
CA LEU A 9 9.32 6.75 -5.33
C LEU A 9 10.44 7.49 -6.07
N TYR A 10 10.99 6.91 -7.15
CA TYR A 10 12.07 7.53 -7.93
C TYR A 10 11.67 8.87 -8.57
N LYS A 11 10.42 9.01 -9.06
CA LYS A 11 9.91 10.31 -9.54
C LYS A 11 9.96 11.42 -8.48
N ARG A 12 9.97 11.05 -7.20
CA ARG A 12 10.00 11.97 -6.05
C ARG A 12 11.40 12.12 -5.46
N GLY A 13 12.43 11.60 -6.14
CA GLY A 13 13.81 11.61 -5.65
C GLY A 13 14.02 10.70 -4.44
N ILE A 14 13.11 9.74 -4.23
CA ILE A 14 13.18 8.80 -3.13
C ILE A 14 13.92 7.54 -3.61
N ASP A 15 15.08 7.28 -3.02
CA ASP A 15 15.85 6.07 -3.31
C ASP A 15 15.33 4.89 -2.47
N ALA A 16 14.79 3.88 -3.14
CA ALA A 16 14.26 2.68 -2.51
C ALA A 16 14.85 1.45 -3.20
N LEU A 17 15.25 0.47 -2.39
CA LEU A 17 15.80 -0.78 -2.88
C LEU A 17 14.81 -1.93 -2.64
N PRO A 18 14.58 -2.79 -3.63
CA PRO A 18 13.83 -4.02 -3.42
C PRO A 18 14.56 -4.88 -2.39
N THR A 19 13.82 -5.31 -1.36
CA THR A 19 14.35 -6.20 -0.32
C THR A 19 13.98 -7.64 -0.68
N PRO A 20 14.96 -8.55 -0.84
CA PRO A 20 14.66 -9.94 -1.10
C PRO A 20 13.94 -10.53 0.11
N THR A 21 12.73 -11.06 -0.11
CA THR A 21 11.99 -11.82 0.89
C THR A 21 11.73 -13.23 0.37
N PHE A 22 11.40 -14.15 1.27
CA PHE A 22 11.06 -15.54 0.92
C PHE A 22 9.89 -15.63 -0.08
N TRP A 23 9.05 -14.59 -0.17
CA TRP A 23 7.84 -14.56 -0.99
C TRP A 23 7.90 -13.62 -2.21
N GLY A 24 9.02 -12.94 -2.44
CA GLY A 24 9.23 -12.06 -3.61
C GLY A 24 9.68 -10.64 -3.28
N PHE A 25 9.65 -9.75 -4.28
CA PHE A 25 10.11 -8.35 -4.22
C PHE A 25 9.00 -7.35 -3.86
N ASP A 26 8.09 -7.74 -2.98
CA ASP A 26 6.96 -6.89 -2.57
C ASP A 26 7.35 -5.92 -1.44
N ILE A 27 8.56 -6.01 -0.91
CA ILE A 27 9.08 -5.13 0.15
C ILE A 27 10.17 -4.23 -0.40
N PHE A 28 10.09 -2.94 -0.07
CA PHE A 28 11.11 -1.95 -0.35
C PHE A 28 11.70 -1.43 0.94
N THR A 29 13.02 -1.20 0.94
CA THR A 29 13.71 -0.52 2.04
C THR A 29 14.26 0.81 1.54
N MET A 30 14.06 1.85 2.34
CA MET A 30 14.56 3.20 2.09
C MET A 30 14.92 3.83 3.42
N ASN A 31 16.15 4.31 3.61
CA ASN A 31 16.58 4.99 4.85
C ASN A 31 16.24 4.21 6.14
N GLY A 32 16.23 2.88 6.08
CA GLY A 32 15.84 2.00 7.20
C GLY A 32 14.33 1.72 7.33
N ILE A 33 13.48 2.45 6.59
CA ILE A 33 12.04 2.28 6.54
C ILE A 33 11.68 1.10 5.63
N LYS A 34 10.88 0.17 6.15
CA LYS A 34 10.40 -1.00 5.40
C LYS A 34 8.96 -0.82 4.95
N ILE A 35 8.74 -0.97 3.64
CA ILE A 35 7.45 -0.74 2.99
C ILE A 35 7.02 -2.02 2.29
N GLU A 36 5.88 -2.57 2.69
CA GLU A 36 5.23 -3.63 1.89
C GLU A 36 4.28 -3.02 0.86
N VAL A 37 4.25 -3.59 -0.34
CA VAL A 37 3.34 -3.17 -1.41
C VAL A 37 2.34 -4.27 -1.71
N LYS A 38 1.06 -3.91 -1.72
CA LYS A 38 -0.02 -4.78 -2.23
C LYS A 38 -0.82 -4.10 -3.30
N ILE A 39 -1.17 -4.86 -4.31
CA ILE A 39 -1.97 -4.40 -5.45
C ILE A 39 -3.34 -5.05 -5.33
N SER A 40 -4.40 -4.31 -5.66
CA SER A 40 -5.75 -4.87 -5.65
C SER A 40 -5.81 -6.06 -6.62
N ASN A 41 -6.36 -7.18 -6.14
CA ASN A 41 -6.57 -8.38 -6.93
C ASN A 41 -7.78 -8.25 -7.88
N LYS A 42 -8.61 -7.22 -7.70
CA LYS A 42 -9.76 -6.98 -8.57
C LYS A 42 -9.29 -6.23 -9.81
N GLY A 43 -9.91 -6.51 -10.95
CA GLY A 43 -9.65 -5.79 -12.21
C GLY A 43 -9.93 -4.29 -12.09
N LYS A 44 -9.81 -3.55 -13.20
CA LYS A 44 -10.00 -2.09 -13.22
C LYS A 44 -11.32 -1.70 -12.55
N VAL A 45 -11.22 -0.96 -11.45
CA VAL A 45 -12.39 -0.48 -10.71
C VAL A 45 -12.95 0.77 -11.41
N ARG A 46 -14.26 0.78 -11.71
CA ARG A 46 -14.98 1.96 -12.21
C ARG A 46 -15.31 2.87 -11.02
N GLY A 47 -14.90 4.14 -11.08
CA GLY A 47 -15.16 5.15 -10.04
C GLY A 47 -16.62 5.63 -9.97
N GLY A 48 -17.59 4.72 -10.09
CA GLY A 48 -18.99 5.00 -9.84
C GLY A 48 -19.28 4.91 -8.34
N THR A 49 -20.20 5.72 -7.85
CA THR A 49 -20.63 5.93 -6.44
C THR A 49 -21.18 4.69 -5.70
N GLY A 50 -20.98 3.49 -6.24
CA GLY A 50 -21.27 2.24 -5.56
C GLY A 50 -20.33 2.02 -4.37
N TYR A 51 -20.81 1.32 -3.34
CA TYR A 51 -20.02 0.88 -2.20
C TYR A 51 -18.97 -0.16 -2.63
N ILE A 52 -17.88 0.30 -3.22
CA ILE A 52 -16.76 -0.55 -3.62
C ILE A 52 -15.91 -0.77 -2.37
N SER A 53 -16.03 -1.94 -1.76
CA SER A 53 -15.09 -2.39 -0.73
C SER A 53 -13.95 -3.16 -1.41
N GLU A 54 -12.75 -2.60 -1.31
CA GLU A 54 -11.53 -3.29 -1.69
C GLU A 54 -10.95 -4.01 -0.48
N ARG A 55 -10.52 -5.25 -0.68
CA ARG A 55 -9.92 -6.10 0.35
C ARG A 55 -8.52 -6.47 -0.09
N PHE A 56 -7.55 -6.13 0.75
CA PHE A 56 -6.15 -6.48 0.57
C PHE A 56 -5.77 -7.46 1.67
N SER A 57 -5.36 -8.67 1.28
CA SER A 57 -4.89 -9.68 2.22
C SER A 57 -3.38 -9.80 2.16
N PHE A 58 -2.75 -9.88 3.33
CA PHE A 58 -1.30 -9.98 3.46
C PHE A 58 -0.93 -11.42 3.77
N ARG A 59 0.11 -11.92 3.10
CA ARG A 59 0.69 -13.25 3.39
C ARG A 59 1.77 -13.18 4.46
N THR A 60 2.22 -11.98 4.75
CA THR A 60 3.14 -11.57 5.80
C THR A 60 2.68 -12.16 7.14
N SER A 61 3.55 -12.90 7.79
CA SER A 61 3.33 -13.37 9.16
C SER A 61 3.18 -12.18 10.11
N ASN A 62 2.57 -12.38 11.29
CA ASN A 62 2.46 -11.29 12.26
C ASN A 62 3.85 -10.75 12.68
N ALA A 63 4.85 -11.64 12.77
CA ALA A 63 6.24 -11.27 13.05
C ALA A 63 6.86 -10.41 11.94
N GLU A 64 6.52 -10.67 10.67
CA GLU A 64 7.00 -9.84 9.56
C GLU A 64 6.23 -8.51 9.46
N LEU A 65 4.95 -8.45 9.88
CA LEU A 65 4.20 -7.20 9.95
C LEU A 65 4.80 -6.23 10.98
N GLU A 66 5.32 -6.75 12.11
CA GLU A 66 6.02 -5.93 13.12
C GLU A 66 7.29 -5.27 12.58
N LEU A 67 7.90 -5.86 11.54
CA LEU A 67 9.10 -5.33 10.89
C LEU A 67 8.80 -4.30 9.81
N LEU A 68 7.53 -4.07 9.45
CA LEU A 68 7.15 -3.05 8.48
C LEU A 68 6.93 -1.73 9.18
N ASP A 69 7.18 -0.63 8.47
CA ASP A 69 6.84 0.73 8.90
C ASP A 69 5.61 1.25 8.19
N PHE A 70 5.49 0.92 6.91
CA PHE A 70 4.34 1.29 6.09
C PHE A 70 3.88 0.16 5.19
N LEU A 71 2.62 0.27 4.81
CA LEU A 71 2.00 -0.51 3.76
C LEU A 71 1.49 0.43 2.67
N VAL A 72 1.83 0.12 1.42
CA VAL A 72 1.30 0.83 0.25
C VAL A 72 0.34 -0.07 -0.51
N LEU A 73 -0.93 0.34 -0.55
CA LEU A 73 -1.96 -0.31 -1.32
C LEU A 73 -2.15 0.39 -2.67
N VAL A 74 -2.02 -0.37 -3.75
CA VAL A 74 -2.15 0.11 -5.12
C VAL A 74 -3.50 -0.34 -5.67
N LEU A 75 -4.38 0.61 -5.94
CA LEU A 75 -5.65 0.34 -6.58
C LEU A 75 -5.56 0.62 -8.08
N ASN A 76 -5.91 -0.37 -8.89
CA ASN A 76 -5.99 -0.24 -10.34
C ASN A 76 -7.39 0.27 -10.75
N THR A 77 -7.44 1.45 -11.37
CA THR A 77 -8.67 2.06 -11.86
C THR A 77 -8.63 2.21 -13.38
N HIS A 78 -9.77 2.47 -14.00
CA HIS A 78 -9.81 2.80 -15.43
C HIS A 78 -8.99 4.05 -15.80
N LYS A 79 -8.72 4.94 -14.84
CA LYS A 79 -7.98 6.19 -15.04
C LYS A 79 -6.50 6.10 -14.66
N GLY A 80 -6.01 4.93 -14.26
CA GLY A 80 -4.65 4.73 -13.77
C GLY A 80 -4.63 4.15 -12.36
N TYR A 81 -3.54 4.39 -11.62
CA TYR A 81 -3.31 3.80 -10.30
C TYR A 81 -3.53 4.83 -9.19
N LEU A 82 -4.15 4.39 -8.09
CA LEU A 82 -4.21 5.15 -6.85
C LEU A 82 -3.34 4.46 -5.81
N PHE A 83 -2.57 5.25 -5.05
CA PHE A 83 -1.64 4.74 -4.04
C PHE A 83 -2.09 5.18 -2.67
N TYR A 84 -2.33 4.23 -1.78
CA TYR A 84 -2.76 4.49 -0.42
C TYR A 84 -1.64 4.09 0.54
N VAL A 85 -1.13 5.05 1.30
CA VAL A 85 -0.10 4.85 2.32
C VAL A 85 -0.81 4.60 3.65
N ILE A 86 -0.42 3.53 4.34
CA ILE A 86 -0.98 3.10 5.61
C ILE A 86 0.18 2.89 6.59
N PRO A 87 0.26 3.67 7.67
CA PRO A 87 1.22 3.45 8.74
C PRO A 87 0.96 2.13 9.47
N LYS A 88 2.01 1.44 9.91
CA LYS A 88 1.89 0.13 10.57
C LYS A 88 0.99 0.13 11.79
N GLU A 89 0.96 1.22 12.57
CA GLU A 89 0.18 1.31 13.80
C GLU A 89 -1.32 1.29 13.54
N SER A 90 -1.72 1.51 12.28
CA SER A 90 -3.10 1.36 11.85
C SER A 90 -3.44 -0.09 11.49
N ILE A 91 -2.46 -0.98 11.31
CA ILE A 91 -2.62 -2.35 10.82
C ILE A 91 -2.73 -3.30 12.01
N ASP A 92 -3.95 -3.78 12.30
CA ASP A 92 -4.21 -4.70 13.41
C ASP A 92 -4.54 -6.14 12.95
N CYS A 93 -4.59 -6.38 11.64
CA CYS A 93 -4.93 -7.68 11.09
C CYS A 93 -4.38 -7.91 9.67
N LYS A 94 -4.41 -9.18 9.24
CA LYS A 94 -3.91 -9.61 7.93
C LYS A 94 -4.81 -9.23 6.75
N THR A 95 -5.90 -8.49 6.95
CA THR A 95 -6.78 -8.07 5.86
C THR A 95 -7.30 -6.66 6.07
N ILE A 96 -6.91 -5.74 5.19
CA ILE A 96 -7.41 -4.37 5.19
C ILE A 96 -8.57 -4.27 4.20
N ALA A 97 -9.72 -3.84 4.71
CA ALA A 97 -10.91 -3.57 3.93
C ALA A 97 -11.32 -2.10 4.12
N PHE A 98 -11.41 -1.35 3.04
CA PHE A 98 -11.90 0.03 3.08
C PHE A 98 -12.56 0.42 1.76
N ASN A 99 -13.27 1.56 1.78
CA ASN A 99 -13.79 2.18 0.57
C ASN A 99 -12.73 3.16 0.03
N PRO A 100 -12.12 2.90 -1.13
CA PRO A 100 -11.06 3.74 -1.68
C PRO A 100 -11.53 5.16 -2.07
N PHE A 101 -12.83 5.36 -2.24
CA PHE A 101 -13.43 6.63 -2.65
C PHE A 101 -14.16 7.37 -1.50
N SER A 102 -14.23 6.75 -0.31
CA SER A 102 -14.85 7.35 0.87
C SER A 102 -13.97 7.10 2.08
N GLN A 103 -13.19 8.12 2.46
CA GLN A 103 -12.33 8.07 3.65
C GLN A 103 -13.12 8.04 4.96
N GLN A 104 -14.42 8.34 4.95
CA GLN A 104 -15.26 8.49 6.15
C GLN A 104 -15.58 7.18 6.89
N LYS A 105 -15.27 5.99 6.34
CA LYS A 105 -15.68 4.69 6.93
C LYS A 105 -14.57 3.64 7.00
N SER A 106 -13.32 4.05 7.17
CA SER A 106 -12.21 3.11 7.40
C SER A 106 -11.81 3.11 8.87
N LYS A 107 -11.69 1.91 9.47
CA LYS A 107 -11.04 1.73 10.78
C LYS A 107 -9.54 2.09 10.72
N TYR A 108 -8.94 1.93 9.54
CA TYR A 108 -7.53 2.17 9.27
C TYR A 108 -7.30 3.65 8.92
N LYS A 109 -6.20 4.25 9.40
CA LYS A 109 -5.73 5.54 8.86
C LYS A 109 -5.13 5.28 7.49
N VAL A 110 -5.85 5.68 6.44
CA VAL A 110 -5.46 5.46 5.05
C VAL A 110 -5.29 6.79 4.36
N PHE A 111 -4.11 7.02 3.79
CA PHE A 111 -3.76 8.29 3.16
C PHE A 111 -3.55 8.13 1.65
N LEU A 112 -4.32 8.87 0.85
CA LEU A 112 -4.18 8.85 -0.61
C LEU A 112 -2.98 9.71 -1.05
N ASN A 113 -2.02 9.10 -1.74
CA ASN A 113 -0.83 9.73 -2.34
C ASN A 113 0.03 10.57 -1.37
N ARG A 114 -0.03 10.29 -0.06
CA ARG A 114 0.79 10.95 0.96
C ARG A 114 2.15 10.27 1.12
N TRP A 115 2.99 10.42 0.10
CA TRP A 115 4.36 9.87 0.06
C TRP A 115 5.33 10.59 1.01
N ASP A 116 4.98 11.82 1.39
CA ASP A 116 5.67 12.63 2.39
C ASP A 116 5.73 11.93 3.75
N LEU A 117 4.73 11.12 4.10
CA LEU A 117 4.73 10.32 5.34
C LEU A 117 5.86 9.30 5.42
N LEU A 118 6.48 8.95 4.29
CA LEU A 118 7.61 8.02 4.27
C LEU A 118 8.94 8.73 4.58
N GLN A 119 8.97 10.07 4.63
CA GLN A 119 10.19 10.86 4.86
C GLN A 119 10.26 11.44 6.28
N GLU A 120 9.16 11.36 7.05
CA GLU A 120 9.06 11.77 8.46
C GLU A 120 9.63 10.69 9.39
#